data_AF-A0AAJ1IKH2-F1
#
_entry.id   AF-A0AAJ1IKH2-F1
#
_cell.length_a   1.000
_cell.length_b   1.000
_cell.length_c   1.000
_cell.angle_alpha   90.00
_cell.angle_beta   90.00
_cell.angle_gamma   90.00
#
_symmetry.space_group_name_H-M   'P 1'
#
loop_
_entity.id
_entity.type
_entity.pdbx_description
1 polymer ?
#
loop_
_entity_poly.entity_id
_entity_poly.type
_entity_poly.pdbx_seq_one_letter_code
_entity_poly.pdbx_strand_id
1 'polypeptide(L)'
;MKCTFDYVSEINNAFNSFSKEMKFITYYKSSKHTTYKNELEQLKKLGDNAWSSHTIFFKDIIKNTDNKALELLELEFEDIKKYLKVQLNRDYQMLLASAYEFFQKFIDELYAILGFYKPSIWNEKGNSKCIYKKDYSDINDIRNLIKFEDKRKIMTYDQLNDIRTFLPKIKVYEEKDSNYLFMIVLISQLRHNIIHNNGYVDRYKIKEKIYKELKDKLSYSICLDRDEEYTSIINQFFGINEYSNMICLTEIYKTKIRYVDRFQSILLYDLISYANLLKQLTIDNLLIKSE
;
A
#
# COMPACT_ATOMS: atom_id res chain seq x y z
N MET A 1 25.30 24.20 24.27
CA MET A 1 24.73 22.96 24.86
C MET A 1 23.78 22.38 23.83
N LYS A 2 24.29 21.55 22.89
CA LYS A 2 23.43 20.93 21.86
C LYS A 2 22.59 19.89 22.59
N CYS A 3 21.27 20.05 22.57
CA CYS A 3 20.36 19.00 22.98
C CYS A 3 20.77 17.76 22.18
N THR A 4 21.31 16.74 22.85
CA THR A 4 21.60 15.45 22.23
C THR A 4 20.24 14.84 21.91
N PHE A 5 19.68 15.18 20.76
CA PHE A 5 18.51 14.49 20.25
C PHE A 5 18.88 13.02 20.09
N ASP A 6 18.10 12.16 20.73
CA ASP A 6 18.27 10.72 20.64
C ASP A 6 17.63 10.23 19.33
N TYR A 7 18.46 10.03 18.31
CA TYR A 7 18.00 9.51 17.01
C TYR A 7 17.27 8.17 17.15
N VAL A 8 17.59 7.36 18.16
CA VAL A 8 16.90 6.09 18.42
C VAL A 8 15.46 6.35 18.82
N SER A 9 15.23 7.33 19.70
CA SER A 9 13.88 7.78 20.07
C SER A 9 13.09 8.29 18.87
N GLU A 10 13.67 9.16 18.04
CA GLU A 10 13.01 9.70 16.84
C GLU A 10 12.63 8.59 15.84
N ILE A 11 13.55 7.67 15.55
CA ILE A 11 13.30 6.54 14.63
C ILE A 11 12.21 5.62 15.19
N ASN A 12 12.24 5.33 16.50
CA ASN A 12 11.20 4.53 17.15
C ASN A 12 9.85 5.24 17.12
N ASN A 13 9.80 6.56 17.32
CA ASN A 13 8.56 7.35 17.25
C ASN A 13 7.97 7.32 15.84
N ALA A 14 8.79 7.47 14.80
CA ALA A 14 8.37 7.36 13.40
C ALA A 14 7.76 5.97 13.12
N PHE A 15 8.45 4.89 13.52
CA PHE A 15 7.95 3.54 13.33
C PHE A 15 6.69 3.23 14.17
N ASN A 16 6.60 3.75 15.39
CA ASN A 16 5.44 3.59 16.26
C ASN A 16 4.20 4.29 15.67
N SER A 17 4.38 5.48 15.10
CA SER A 17 3.33 6.20 14.37
C SER A 17 2.82 5.36 13.19
N PHE A 18 3.73 4.89 12.33
CA PHE A 18 3.39 3.97 11.23
C PHE A 18 2.67 2.70 11.71
N SER A 19 3.19 2.04 12.74
CA SER A 19 2.62 0.82 13.30
C SER A 19 1.22 1.04 13.86
N LYS A 20 0.93 2.22 14.43
CA LYS A 20 -0.40 2.59 14.90
C LYS A 20 -1.38 2.68 13.72
N GLU A 21 -0.99 3.29 12.61
CA GLU A 21 -1.82 3.35 11.40
C GLU A 21 -2.09 1.96 10.81
N MET A 22 -1.07 1.07 10.78
CA MET A 22 -1.26 -0.33 10.33
C MET A 22 -2.25 -1.11 11.21
N LYS A 23 -2.28 -0.83 12.52
CA LYS A 23 -3.30 -1.41 13.43
C LYS A 23 -4.69 -0.91 13.10
N PHE A 24 -4.86 0.38 12.79
CA PHE A 24 -6.15 0.91 12.33
C PHE A 24 -6.60 0.28 11.02
N ILE A 25 -5.70 0.13 10.04
CA ILE A 25 -5.99 -0.58 8.78
C ILE A 25 -6.51 -2.00 9.04
N THR A 26 -5.85 -2.74 9.93
CA THR A 26 -6.24 -4.11 10.31
C THR A 26 -7.61 -4.13 11.01
N TYR A 27 -7.87 -3.16 11.89
CA TYR A 27 -9.17 -2.99 12.54
C TYR A 27 -10.29 -2.69 11.52
N TYR A 28 -10.09 -1.73 10.62
CA TYR A 28 -11.07 -1.37 9.60
C TYR A 28 -11.38 -2.53 8.66
N LYS A 29 -10.36 -3.26 8.23
CA LYS A 29 -10.53 -4.46 7.43
C LYS A 29 -11.44 -5.48 8.12
N SER A 30 -11.21 -5.72 9.41
CA SER A 30 -12.00 -6.66 10.22
C SER A 30 -13.44 -6.19 10.36
N SER A 31 -13.65 -4.89 10.61
CA SER A 31 -14.98 -4.27 10.64
C SER A 31 -15.72 -4.45 9.30
N LYS A 32 -15.09 -4.15 8.17
CA LYS A 32 -15.69 -4.32 6.83
C LYS A 32 -16.05 -5.77 6.52
N HIS A 33 -15.19 -6.70 6.92
CA HIS A 33 -15.47 -8.13 6.76
C HIS A 33 -16.69 -8.57 7.59
N THR A 34 -16.81 -8.09 8.83
CA THR A 34 -17.96 -8.35 9.70
C THR A 34 -19.24 -7.75 9.12
N THR A 35 -19.20 -6.50 8.63
CA THR A 35 -20.34 -5.86 7.96
C THR A 35 -20.81 -6.69 6.77
N TYR A 36 -19.89 -7.10 5.89
CA TYR A 36 -20.21 -7.97 4.74
C TYR A 36 -20.88 -9.29 5.17
N LYS A 37 -20.37 -9.94 6.23
CA LYS A 37 -20.98 -11.18 6.75
C LYS A 37 -22.39 -10.96 7.27
N ASN A 38 -22.60 -9.90 8.03
CA ASN A 38 -23.91 -9.55 8.59
C ASN A 38 -24.92 -9.23 7.50
N GLU A 39 -24.54 -8.44 6.49
CA GLU A 39 -25.39 -8.11 5.33
C GLU A 39 -25.76 -9.38 4.55
N LEU A 40 -24.78 -10.27 4.31
CA LEU A 40 -25.03 -11.54 3.63
C LEU A 40 -25.99 -12.45 4.42
N GLU A 41 -25.88 -12.49 5.75
CA GLU A 41 -26.80 -13.25 6.61
C GLU A 41 -28.21 -12.65 6.63
N GLN A 42 -28.34 -11.33 6.65
CA GLN A 42 -29.64 -10.65 6.56
C GLN A 42 -30.32 -10.94 5.22
N LEU A 43 -29.59 -10.84 4.11
CA LEU A 43 -30.09 -11.16 2.79
C LEU A 43 -30.60 -12.62 2.71
N LYS A 44 -29.85 -13.58 3.28
CA LYS A 44 -30.29 -14.98 3.35
C LYS A 44 -31.57 -15.17 4.15
N LYS A 45 -31.75 -14.43 5.25
CA LYS A 45 -32.97 -14.51 6.08
C LYS A 45 -34.18 -13.92 5.37
N LEU A 46 -33.98 -12.86 4.58
CA LEU A 46 -35.06 -12.20 3.85
C LEU A 46 -35.51 -12.98 2.60
N GLY A 47 -34.64 -13.81 2.03
CA GLY A 47 -34.95 -14.60 0.82
C GLY A 47 -35.42 -13.70 -0.33
N ASP A 48 -36.41 -14.16 -1.11
CA ASP A 48 -36.99 -13.39 -2.22
C ASP A 48 -37.83 -12.18 -1.74
N ASN A 49 -38.05 -12.03 -0.43
CA ASN A 49 -38.81 -10.92 0.15
C ASN A 49 -37.94 -9.70 0.55
N ALA A 50 -36.61 -9.77 0.40
CA ALA A 50 -35.67 -8.65 0.67
C ALA A 50 -35.91 -7.38 -0.18
N TRP A 51 -36.73 -7.47 -1.22
CA TRP A 51 -36.67 -6.61 -2.40
C TRP A 51 -37.60 -5.40 -2.31
N SER A 52 -38.59 -5.42 -1.41
CA SER A 52 -39.65 -4.41 -1.39
C SER A 52 -39.31 -3.10 -0.66
N SER A 53 -38.21 -3.02 0.09
CA SER A 53 -37.91 -1.85 0.93
C SER A 53 -37.02 -0.78 0.29
N HIS A 54 -36.41 -1.02 -0.88
CA HIS A 54 -35.40 -0.14 -1.48
C HIS A 54 -35.89 0.54 -2.78
N THR A 55 -37.15 0.95 -2.83
CA THR A 55 -37.63 1.75 -3.97
C THR A 55 -36.94 3.11 -3.95
N ILE A 56 -36.13 3.39 -4.98
CA ILE A 56 -35.50 4.69 -5.15
C ILE A 56 -36.52 5.63 -5.80
N PHE A 57 -36.83 6.72 -5.12
CA PHE A 57 -37.67 7.79 -5.64
C PHE A 57 -36.76 8.93 -6.14
N PHE A 58 -37.02 9.42 -7.34
CA PHE A 58 -36.25 10.53 -7.94
C PHE A 58 -37.17 11.57 -8.54
N LYS A 59 -36.71 12.82 -8.58
CA LYS A 59 -37.47 13.92 -9.19
C LYS A 59 -37.35 13.87 -10.71
N ASP A 60 -38.48 13.87 -11.41
CA ASP A 60 -38.49 14.04 -12.87
C ASP A 60 -38.27 15.52 -13.21
N ILE A 61 -37.04 15.87 -13.58
CA ILE A 61 -36.62 17.26 -13.84
C ILE A 61 -37.35 17.84 -15.06
N ILE A 62 -37.69 17.01 -16.05
CA ILE A 62 -38.32 17.46 -17.29
C ILE A 62 -39.81 17.72 -17.06
N LYS A 63 -40.48 16.84 -16.32
CA LYS A 63 -41.92 16.97 -16.06
C LYS A 63 -42.26 17.87 -14.89
N ASN A 64 -41.28 18.19 -14.04
CA ASN A 64 -41.44 18.96 -12.80
C ASN A 64 -42.59 18.45 -11.90
N THR A 65 -42.86 17.14 -11.99
CA THR A 65 -43.85 16.44 -11.17
C THR A 65 -43.20 15.84 -9.92
N ASP A 66 -44.03 15.40 -8.99
CA ASP A 66 -43.61 14.67 -7.78
C ASP A 66 -42.77 13.43 -8.11
N ASN A 67 -42.07 12.95 -7.09
CA ASN A 67 -41.06 11.90 -7.19
C ASN A 67 -41.58 10.67 -7.97
N LYS A 68 -40.87 10.32 -9.04
CA LYS A 68 -41.08 9.07 -9.77
C LYS A 68 -40.30 7.95 -9.08
N ALA A 69 -40.92 6.79 -8.90
CA ALA A 69 -40.17 5.59 -8.54
C ALA A 69 -39.29 5.18 -9.72
N LEU A 70 -38.02 4.90 -9.47
CA LEU A 70 -37.19 4.14 -10.39
C LEU A 70 -37.83 2.76 -10.54
N GLU A 71 -38.09 2.33 -11.78
CA GLU A 71 -38.60 0.98 -12.03
C GLU A 71 -37.72 -0.01 -11.28
N LEU A 72 -38.37 -0.83 -10.47
CA LEU A 72 -37.71 -1.88 -9.71
C LEU A 72 -37.09 -2.84 -10.73
N LEU A 73 -35.78 -2.72 -10.94
CA LEU A 73 -35.02 -3.81 -11.53
C LEU A 73 -35.06 -4.94 -10.52
N GLU A 74 -35.64 -6.06 -10.92
CA GLU A 74 -35.55 -7.31 -10.16
C GLU A 74 -34.07 -7.71 -10.09
N LEU A 75 -33.42 -7.45 -8.94
CA LEU A 75 -32.03 -7.83 -8.66
C LEU A 75 -31.97 -9.15 -7.90
N GLU A 76 -31.56 -10.22 -8.56
CA GLU A 76 -31.45 -11.55 -7.96
C GLU A 76 -30.53 -11.57 -6.74
N PHE A 77 -30.80 -12.47 -5.79
CA PHE A 77 -29.95 -12.66 -4.61
C PHE A 77 -28.48 -12.84 -4.97
N GLU A 78 -28.19 -13.57 -6.04
CA GLU A 78 -26.82 -13.77 -6.52
C GLU A 78 -26.19 -12.49 -7.09
N ASP A 79 -26.97 -11.59 -7.68
CA ASP A 79 -26.48 -10.28 -8.14
C ASP A 79 -26.09 -9.39 -6.95
N ILE A 80 -26.93 -9.34 -5.91
CA ILE A 80 -26.63 -8.57 -4.69
C ILE A 80 -25.40 -9.14 -3.99
N LYS A 81 -25.32 -10.47 -3.87
CA LYS A 81 -24.16 -11.15 -3.29
C LYS A 81 -22.87 -10.89 -4.08
N LYS A 82 -22.94 -10.91 -5.41
CA LYS A 82 -21.83 -10.55 -6.30
C LYS A 82 -21.42 -9.09 -6.08
N TYR A 83 -22.38 -8.17 -6.01
CA TYR A 83 -22.15 -6.76 -5.71
C TYR A 83 -21.46 -6.56 -4.36
N LEU A 84 -21.96 -7.17 -3.28
CA LEU A 84 -21.36 -7.09 -1.94
C LEU A 84 -19.92 -7.60 -1.91
N LYS A 85 -19.61 -8.69 -2.63
CA LYS A 85 -18.23 -9.20 -2.75
C LYS A 85 -17.31 -8.21 -3.47
N VAL A 86 -17.78 -7.61 -4.56
CA VAL A 86 -17.02 -6.59 -5.29
C VAL A 86 -16.77 -5.37 -4.40
N GLN A 87 -17.78 -4.95 -3.63
CA GLN A 87 -17.66 -3.82 -2.70
C GLN A 87 -16.67 -4.10 -1.57
N LEU A 88 -16.72 -5.29 -0.95
CA LEU A 88 -15.72 -5.70 0.04
C LEU A 88 -14.31 -5.68 -0.54
N ASN A 89 -14.13 -6.14 -1.79
CA ASN A 89 -12.84 -6.10 -2.46
C ASN A 89 -12.34 -4.68 -2.71
N ARG A 90 -13.23 -3.76 -3.10
CA ARG A 90 -12.90 -2.33 -3.24
C ARG A 90 -12.49 -1.71 -1.91
N ASP A 91 -13.18 -2.04 -0.83
CA ASP A 91 -12.80 -1.59 0.51
C ASP A 91 -11.37 -2.06 0.85
N TYR A 92 -11.02 -3.31 0.53
CA TYR A 92 -9.66 -3.83 0.76
C TYR A 92 -8.62 -3.16 -0.16
N GLN A 93 -8.96 -2.88 -1.42
CA GLN A 93 -8.10 -2.12 -2.33
C GLN A 93 -7.78 -0.73 -1.77
N MET A 94 -8.80 -0.02 -1.27
CA MET A 94 -8.61 1.30 -0.67
C MET A 94 -7.78 1.24 0.61
N LEU A 95 -7.97 0.20 1.44
CA LEU A 95 -7.12 -0.03 2.61
C LEU A 95 -5.65 -0.28 2.22
N LEU A 96 -5.39 -0.94 1.08
CA LEU A 96 -4.01 -1.19 0.61
C LEU A 96 -3.36 0.12 0.16
N ALA A 97 -4.11 0.94 -0.59
CA ALA A 97 -3.64 2.24 -0.98
C ALA A 97 -3.27 3.09 0.24
N SER A 98 -4.16 3.18 1.23
CA SER A 98 -3.89 3.87 2.49
C SER A 98 -2.68 3.30 3.24
N ALA A 99 -2.53 1.97 3.31
CA ALA A 99 -1.39 1.35 3.95
C ALA A 99 -0.06 1.74 3.28
N TYR A 100 -0.04 1.78 1.94
CA TYR A 100 1.14 2.22 1.19
C TYR A 100 1.45 3.71 1.42
N GLU A 101 0.44 4.58 1.49
CA GLU A 101 0.64 6.00 1.82
C GLU A 101 1.26 6.18 3.22
N PHE A 102 0.83 5.39 4.21
CA PHE A 102 1.43 5.43 5.55
C PHE A 102 2.87 4.90 5.54
N PHE A 103 3.16 3.88 4.74
CA PHE A 103 4.52 3.39 4.54
C PHE A 103 5.41 4.46 3.90
N GLN A 104 4.92 5.16 2.88
CA GLN A 104 5.64 6.28 2.26
C GLN A 104 5.94 7.39 3.28
N LYS A 105 4.96 7.79 4.10
CA LYS A 105 5.18 8.76 5.17
C LYS A 105 6.25 8.33 6.18
N PHE A 106 6.34 7.03 6.47
CA PHE A 106 7.41 6.49 7.31
C PHE A 106 8.78 6.64 6.64
N ILE A 107 8.89 6.37 5.33
CA ILE A 107 10.12 6.59 4.56
C ILE A 107 10.52 8.07 4.58
N ASP A 108 9.57 8.98 4.36
CA ASP A 108 9.81 10.43 4.40
C ASP A 108 10.38 10.85 5.76
N GLU A 109 9.77 10.36 6.84
CA GLU A 109 10.18 10.65 8.21
C GLU A 109 11.57 10.07 8.51
N LEU A 110 11.83 8.84 8.11
CA LEU A 110 13.14 8.20 8.25
C LEU A 110 14.23 8.96 7.48
N TYR A 111 13.91 9.41 6.26
CA TYR A 111 14.80 10.19 5.43
C TYR A 111 15.10 11.57 6.04
N ALA A 112 14.09 12.22 6.63
CA ALA A 112 14.23 13.48 7.37
C ALA A 112 15.22 13.33 8.55
N ILE A 113 15.00 12.29 9.35
CA ILE A 113 15.85 11.96 10.51
C ILE A 113 17.27 11.71 10.04
N LEU A 114 17.46 10.84 9.05
CA LEU A 114 18.78 10.51 8.52
C LEU A 114 19.53 11.73 8.00
N GLY A 115 18.84 12.61 7.28
CA GLY A 115 19.42 13.84 6.78
C GLY A 115 19.81 14.85 7.85
N PHE A 116 19.06 14.91 8.96
CA PHE A 116 19.44 15.74 10.11
C PHE A 116 20.72 15.24 10.79
N TYR A 117 20.81 13.93 11.07
CA TYR A 117 21.95 13.36 11.81
C TYR A 117 23.17 13.05 10.93
N LYS A 118 22.95 12.75 9.65
CA LYS A 118 23.98 12.45 8.65
C LYS A 118 23.63 13.18 7.34
N PRO A 119 23.85 14.50 7.26
CA PRO A 119 23.54 15.30 6.06
C PRO A 119 24.17 14.77 4.77
N SER A 120 25.25 14.00 4.86
CA SER A 120 25.88 13.33 3.72
C SER A 120 24.99 12.31 3.01
N ILE A 121 23.88 11.87 3.61
CA ILE A 121 22.89 11.04 2.91
C ILE A 121 22.17 11.81 1.79
N TRP A 122 22.03 13.13 1.94
CA TRP A 122 21.48 14.00 0.93
C TRP A 122 22.56 14.34 -0.09
N ASN A 123 22.76 13.45 -1.06
CA ASN A 123 23.81 13.61 -2.07
C ASN A 123 23.57 14.86 -2.95
N GLU A 124 24.64 15.59 -3.29
CA GLU A 124 24.60 16.68 -4.29
C GLU A 124 24.20 16.23 -5.70
N LYS A 125 24.32 14.93 -6.00
CA LYS A 125 23.96 14.32 -7.29
C LYS A 125 22.50 13.87 -7.39
N GLY A 126 21.76 13.81 -6.28
CA GLY A 126 20.34 13.50 -6.26
C GLY A 126 19.45 14.69 -6.60
N ASN A 127 18.13 14.49 -6.67
CA ASN A 127 17.17 15.59 -6.85
C ASN A 127 17.04 16.50 -5.60
N SER A 128 17.60 16.10 -4.45
CA SER A 128 17.58 16.83 -3.17
C SER A 128 18.61 17.97 -3.06
N LYS A 129 19.06 18.55 -4.19
CA LYS A 129 20.07 19.64 -4.24
C LYS A 129 19.74 20.85 -3.37
N CYS A 130 18.45 21.09 -3.10
CA CYS A 130 17.97 22.22 -2.30
C CYS A 130 18.17 22.02 -0.79
N ILE A 131 18.23 20.78 -0.31
CA ILE A 131 18.23 20.47 1.13
C ILE A 131 19.66 20.51 1.69
N TYR A 132 20.65 20.06 0.92
CA TYR A 132 22.06 19.93 1.32
C TYR A 132 22.74 21.25 1.75
N LYS A 133 22.22 22.42 1.33
CA LYS A 133 22.90 23.72 1.48
C LYS A 133 22.56 24.50 2.76
N LYS A 134 21.76 23.95 3.67
CA LYS A 134 21.35 24.64 4.91
C LYS A 134 21.71 23.83 6.14
N ASP A 135 22.39 24.46 7.08
CA ASP A 135 22.53 23.95 8.45
C ASP A 135 21.17 24.12 9.16
N TYR A 136 20.44 23.01 9.32
CA TYR A 136 19.19 23.02 10.08
C TYR A 136 19.47 22.82 11.56
N SER A 137 18.92 23.70 12.39
CA SER A 137 18.98 23.59 13.85
C SER A 137 17.85 22.76 14.46
N ASP A 138 16.75 22.58 13.73
CA ASP A 138 15.57 21.82 14.15
C ASP A 138 15.18 20.80 13.06
N ILE A 139 14.96 19.55 13.47
CA ILE A 139 14.46 18.48 12.60
C ILE A 139 13.07 18.82 12.02
N ASN A 140 12.26 19.64 12.70
CA ASN A 140 10.96 20.06 12.18
C ASN A 140 11.05 20.94 10.94
N ASP A 141 12.13 21.72 10.80
CA ASP A 141 12.39 22.49 9.58
C ASP A 141 12.59 21.57 8.38
N ILE A 142 13.32 20.46 8.59
CA ILE A 142 13.55 19.43 7.58
C ILE A 142 12.24 18.70 7.24
N ARG A 143 11.48 18.27 8.26
CA ARG A 143 10.17 17.62 8.07
C ARG A 143 9.24 18.48 7.23
N ASN A 144 9.19 19.79 7.50
CA ASN A 144 8.37 20.72 6.76
C ASN A 144 8.84 20.83 5.30
N LEU A 145 10.15 20.91 5.07
CA LEU A 145 10.69 20.95 3.70
C LEU A 145 10.33 19.72 2.88
N ILE A 146 10.50 18.52 3.45
CA ILE A 146 10.12 17.27 2.77
C ILE A 146 8.62 17.29 2.43
N LYS A 147 7.76 17.70 3.36
CA LYS A 147 6.31 17.85 3.11
C LYS A 147 5.95 18.89 2.05
N PHE A 148 6.74 19.97 1.92
CA PHE A 148 6.53 21.02 0.91
C PHE A 148 6.98 20.58 -0.48
N GLU A 149 8.05 19.78 -0.58
CA GLU A 149 8.52 19.22 -1.85
C GLU A 149 7.64 18.06 -2.35
N ASP A 150 7.07 17.26 -1.43
CA ASP A 150 6.19 16.10 -1.72
C ASP A 150 4.93 16.45 -2.53
N LYS A 151 4.48 17.72 -2.53
CA LYS A 151 3.41 18.20 -3.42
C LYS A 151 3.78 18.18 -4.91
N ARG A 152 5.04 17.90 -5.26
CA ARG A 152 5.59 17.95 -6.63
C ARG A 152 6.50 16.74 -6.91
N LYS A 153 5.91 15.56 -7.20
CA LYS A 153 6.52 14.31 -7.74
C LYS A 153 7.12 13.33 -6.73
N ILE A 154 6.81 12.03 -6.93
CA ILE A 154 7.66 10.81 -6.85
C ILE A 154 8.93 10.92 -5.95
N MET A 155 8.83 11.40 -4.71
CA MET A 155 10.00 11.58 -3.83
C MET A 155 10.42 10.27 -3.14
N THR A 156 9.50 9.35 -2.91
CA THR A 156 9.74 8.12 -2.12
C THR A 156 10.83 7.23 -2.69
N TYR A 157 10.92 7.16 -4.02
CA TYR A 157 11.86 6.25 -4.67
C TYR A 157 13.30 6.76 -4.58
N ASP A 158 13.53 8.05 -4.84
CA ASP A 158 14.85 8.66 -4.72
C ASP A 158 15.33 8.61 -3.27
N GLN A 159 14.43 8.90 -2.30
CA GLN A 159 14.72 8.76 -0.87
C GLN A 159 15.11 7.32 -0.49
N LEU A 160 14.38 6.32 -0.97
CA LEU A 160 14.72 4.92 -0.73
C LEU A 160 16.08 4.56 -1.32
N ASN A 161 16.46 5.11 -2.47
CA ASN A 161 17.79 4.87 -3.06
C ASN A 161 18.92 5.50 -2.25
N ASP A 162 18.72 6.71 -1.74
CA ASP A 162 19.68 7.35 -0.83
C ASP A 162 19.80 6.56 0.48
N ILE A 163 18.67 6.07 1.02
CA ILE A 163 18.65 5.16 2.18
C ILE A 163 19.39 3.85 1.87
N ARG A 164 19.20 3.23 0.69
CA ARG A 164 19.94 2.02 0.28
C ARG A 164 21.44 2.25 0.22
N THR A 165 21.85 3.41 -0.28
CA THR A 165 23.26 3.81 -0.34
C THR A 165 23.84 3.96 1.07
N PHE A 166 23.05 4.49 2.01
CA PHE A 166 23.42 4.60 3.42
C PHE A 166 23.42 3.25 4.16
N LEU A 167 22.52 2.33 3.78
CA LEU A 167 22.28 1.03 4.39
C LEU A 167 22.60 -0.13 3.44
N PRO A 168 23.88 -0.37 3.07
CA PRO A 168 24.23 -1.38 2.07
C PRO A 168 23.79 -2.81 2.45
N LYS A 169 23.62 -3.11 3.75
CA LYS A 169 23.11 -4.39 4.25
C LYS A 169 21.66 -4.69 3.80
N ILE A 170 20.87 -3.68 3.45
CA ILE A 170 19.48 -3.87 3.01
C ILE A 170 19.38 -4.77 1.77
N LYS A 171 20.40 -4.71 0.91
CA LYS A 171 20.47 -5.44 -0.36
C LYS A 171 20.32 -6.96 -0.17
N VAL A 172 20.83 -7.51 0.93
CA VAL A 172 20.70 -8.94 1.25
C VAL A 172 19.23 -9.36 1.37
N TYR A 173 18.43 -8.53 2.03
CA TYR A 173 17.01 -8.80 2.24
C TYR A 173 16.15 -8.46 1.01
N GLU A 174 16.57 -7.44 0.25
CA GLU A 174 15.91 -7.02 -0.99
C GLU A 174 16.10 -8.01 -2.14
N GLU A 175 17.25 -8.69 -2.22
CA GLU A 175 17.59 -9.56 -3.36
C GLU A 175 17.47 -11.07 -3.04
N LYS A 176 17.83 -11.48 -1.82
CA LYS A 176 18.09 -12.90 -1.51
C LYS A 176 17.04 -13.52 -0.59
N ASP A 177 16.83 -12.95 0.60
CA ASP A 177 16.14 -13.69 1.68
C ASP A 177 14.62 -13.58 1.64
N SER A 178 14.08 -12.39 1.40
CA SER A 178 12.62 -12.15 1.43
C SER A 178 12.12 -11.38 0.20
N ASN A 179 13.04 -10.99 -0.68
CA ASN A 179 12.74 -10.31 -1.93
C ASN A 179 11.84 -9.08 -1.74
N TYR A 180 12.11 -8.31 -0.67
CA TYR A 180 11.29 -7.15 -0.31
C TYR A 180 11.22 -6.12 -1.44
N LEU A 181 12.25 -6.02 -2.26
CA LEU A 181 12.23 -5.10 -3.39
C LEU A 181 11.10 -5.42 -4.38
N PHE A 182 10.96 -6.68 -4.78
CA PHE A 182 9.85 -7.12 -5.62
C PHE A 182 8.51 -6.86 -4.95
N MET A 183 8.36 -7.19 -3.66
CA MET A 183 7.09 -7.00 -2.95
C MET A 183 6.70 -5.52 -2.86
N ILE A 184 7.64 -4.62 -2.55
CA ILE A 184 7.39 -3.18 -2.50
C ILE A 184 7.04 -2.62 -3.89
N VAL A 185 7.73 -3.05 -4.94
CA VAL A 185 7.41 -2.66 -6.33
C VAL A 185 6.02 -3.17 -6.73
N LEU A 186 5.70 -4.43 -6.42
CA LEU A 186 4.37 -5.00 -6.67
C LEU A 186 3.28 -4.19 -5.96
N ILE A 187 3.42 -3.93 -4.65
CA ILE A 187 2.45 -3.15 -3.88
C ILE A 187 2.29 -1.74 -4.47
N SER A 188 3.38 -1.09 -4.85
CA SER A 188 3.34 0.23 -5.48
C SER A 188 2.54 0.22 -6.79
N GLN A 189 2.78 -0.78 -7.66
CA GLN A 189 2.05 -0.93 -8.92
C GLN A 189 0.57 -1.28 -8.69
N LEU A 190 0.25 -2.11 -7.69
CA LEU A 190 -1.14 -2.37 -7.31
C LEU A 190 -1.82 -1.08 -6.83
N ARG A 191 -1.21 -0.33 -5.90
CA ARG A 191 -1.73 0.96 -5.40
C ARG A 191 -1.97 1.95 -6.54
N HIS A 192 -1.04 2.07 -7.49
CA HIS A 192 -1.20 2.95 -8.64
C HIS A 192 -2.47 2.60 -9.44
N ASN A 193 -2.69 1.33 -9.76
CA ASN A 193 -3.87 0.92 -10.53
C ASN A 193 -5.17 0.97 -9.70
N ILE A 194 -5.10 0.76 -8.38
CA ILE A 194 -6.25 0.97 -7.49
C ILE A 194 -6.74 2.42 -7.55
N ILE A 195 -5.83 3.38 -7.40
CA ILE A 195 -6.17 4.80 -7.33
C ILE A 195 -6.53 5.37 -8.70
N HIS A 196 -5.83 5.00 -9.77
CA HIS A 196 -5.99 5.64 -11.07
C HIS A 196 -6.85 4.85 -12.06
N ASN A 197 -6.96 3.54 -11.88
CA ASN A 197 -7.67 2.64 -12.80
C ASN A 197 -8.78 1.84 -12.10
N ASN A 198 -9.28 2.33 -10.94
CA ASN A 198 -10.34 1.69 -10.16
C ASN A 198 -10.07 0.21 -9.82
N GLY A 199 -8.79 -0.16 -9.70
CA GLY A 199 -8.35 -1.52 -9.41
C GLY A 199 -8.40 -2.48 -10.59
N TYR A 200 -8.52 -1.98 -11.83
CA TYR A 200 -8.46 -2.77 -13.05
C TYR A 200 -7.16 -2.55 -13.82
N VAL A 201 -6.49 -3.63 -14.20
CA VAL A 201 -5.28 -3.61 -15.01
C VAL A 201 -5.04 -4.98 -15.66
N ASP A 202 -4.48 -4.96 -16.87
CA ASP A 202 -4.00 -6.18 -17.53
C ASP A 202 -2.79 -6.77 -16.79
N ARG A 203 -2.83 -8.07 -16.53
CA ARG A 203 -1.82 -8.82 -15.77
C ARG A 203 -0.43 -8.80 -16.42
N TYR A 204 -0.36 -8.80 -17.74
CA TYR A 204 0.88 -8.71 -18.47
C TYR A 204 1.45 -7.30 -18.40
N LYS A 205 0.59 -6.27 -18.51
CA LYS A 205 1.03 -4.87 -18.38
C LYS A 205 1.59 -4.56 -16.99
N ILE A 206 0.98 -5.09 -15.92
CA ILE A 206 1.53 -4.89 -14.57
C ILE A 206 2.87 -5.63 -14.41
N LYS A 207 2.99 -6.86 -14.94
CA LYS A 207 4.26 -7.62 -14.94
C LYS A 207 5.35 -6.83 -15.66
N GLU A 208 5.10 -6.31 -16.85
CA GLU A 208 6.05 -5.51 -17.61
C GLU A 208 6.52 -4.27 -16.84
N LYS A 209 5.59 -3.55 -16.19
CA LYS A 209 5.92 -2.38 -15.37
C LYS A 209 6.79 -2.77 -14.16
N ILE A 210 6.43 -3.83 -13.45
CA ILE A 210 7.22 -4.36 -12.32
C ILE A 210 8.62 -4.72 -12.79
N TYR A 211 8.76 -5.44 -13.91
CA TYR A 211 10.05 -5.92 -14.41
C TYR A 211 10.91 -4.77 -14.90
N LYS A 212 10.31 -3.78 -15.58
CA LYS A 212 11.02 -2.56 -15.96
C LYS A 212 11.57 -1.86 -14.71
N GLU A 213 10.73 -1.68 -13.70
CA GLU A 213 11.12 -1.03 -12.46
C GLU A 213 12.16 -1.84 -11.66
N LEU A 214 12.12 -3.17 -11.73
CA LEU A 214 13.14 -4.03 -11.13
C LEU A 214 14.45 -4.03 -11.89
N LYS A 215 14.46 -3.97 -13.23
CA LYS A 215 15.70 -3.89 -14.03
C LYS A 215 16.53 -2.65 -13.69
N ASP A 216 15.87 -1.56 -13.35
CA ASP A 216 16.54 -0.33 -12.95
C ASP A 216 17.18 -0.46 -11.53
N LYS A 217 16.84 -1.53 -10.79
CA LYS A 217 17.17 -1.71 -9.36
C LYS A 217 17.96 -2.99 -9.05
N LEU A 218 17.83 -4.01 -9.88
CA LEU A 218 18.45 -5.33 -9.79
C LEU A 218 19.24 -5.63 -11.07
N SER A 219 20.20 -6.55 -10.97
CA SER A 219 20.74 -7.18 -12.18
C SER A 219 19.61 -7.89 -12.94
N TYR A 220 19.51 -7.65 -14.25
CA TYR A 220 18.49 -8.25 -15.11
C TYR A 220 18.47 -9.78 -15.04
N SER A 221 19.62 -10.41 -14.78
CA SER A 221 19.74 -11.87 -14.59
C SER A 221 18.86 -12.39 -13.44
N ILE A 222 18.81 -11.68 -12.31
CA ILE A 222 18.02 -12.08 -11.12
C ILE A 222 16.52 -12.10 -11.44
N CYS A 223 16.07 -11.16 -12.27
CA CYS A 223 14.66 -11.08 -12.66
C CYS A 223 14.25 -12.25 -13.57
N LEU A 224 15.15 -12.69 -14.45
CA LEU A 224 14.91 -13.81 -15.36
C LEU A 224 14.89 -15.15 -14.61
N ASP A 225 15.83 -15.34 -13.67
CA ASP A 225 15.94 -16.58 -12.89
C ASP A 225 14.71 -16.83 -11.99
N ARG A 226 13.95 -15.77 -11.67
CA ARG A 226 12.77 -15.82 -10.80
C ARG A 226 11.46 -15.52 -11.53
N ASP A 227 11.43 -15.58 -12.87
CA ASP A 227 10.27 -15.16 -13.65
C ASP A 227 8.99 -15.93 -13.29
N GLU A 228 9.11 -17.25 -13.16
CA GLU A 228 8.00 -18.13 -12.79
C GLU A 228 7.47 -17.83 -11.39
N GLU A 229 8.36 -17.64 -10.42
CA GLU A 229 8.02 -17.29 -9.04
C GLU A 229 7.26 -15.95 -8.98
N TYR A 230 7.80 -14.92 -9.62
CA TYR A 230 7.21 -13.58 -9.61
C TYR A 230 5.87 -13.56 -10.34
N THR A 231 5.77 -14.27 -11.46
CA THR A 231 4.53 -14.41 -12.22
C THR A 231 3.47 -15.10 -11.37
N SER A 232 3.84 -16.16 -10.65
CA SER A 232 2.95 -16.86 -9.72
C SER A 232 2.43 -15.92 -8.62
N ILE A 233 3.31 -15.12 -8.00
CA ILE A 233 2.91 -14.17 -6.96
C ILE A 233 1.99 -13.08 -7.52
N ILE A 234 2.33 -12.48 -8.67
CA ILE A 234 1.49 -11.46 -9.32
C ILE A 234 0.09 -12.01 -9.58
N ASN A 235 -0.01 -13.21 -10.14
CA ASN A 235 -1.27 -13.83 -10.53
C ASN A 235 -2.19 -14.10 -9.32
N GLN A 236 -1.65 -14.27 -8.11
CA GLN A 236 -2.47 -14.43 -6.91
C GLN A 236 -3.33 -13.20 -6.63
N PHE A 237 -2.94 -12.01 -7.08
CA PHE A 237 -3.69 -10.77 -6.82
C PHE A 237 -4.74 -10.44 -7.87
N PHE A 238 -5.08 -11.36 -8.78
CA PHE A 238 -6.09 -11.12 -9.81
C PHE A 238 -7.27 -12.09 -9.71
N GLY A 239 -8.42 -11.65 -10.22
CA GLY A 239 -9.62 -12.48 -10.32
C GLY A 239 -9.57 -13.49 -11.47
N ILE A 240 -10.73 -14.09 -11.73
CA ILE A 240 -10.96 -15.05 -12.83
C ILE A 240 -12.11 -14.57 -13.71
N ASN A 241 -12.21 -15.10 -14.93
CA ASN A 241 -13.30 -14.82 -15.88
C ASN A 241 -13.46 -13.31 -16.12
N GLU A 242 -14.67 -12.77 -15.91
CA GLU A 242 -14.99 -11.34 -16.04
C GLU A 242 -14.15 -10.43 -15.11
N TYR A 243 -13.58 -11.00 -14.03
CA TYR A 243 -12.72 -10.31 -13.08
C TYR A 243 -11.22 -10.58 -13.30
N SER A 244 -10.83 -11.19 -14.42
CA SER A 244 -9.43 -11.55 -14.71
C SER A 244 -8.45 -10.38 -14.68
N ASN A 245 -8.94 -9.17 -14.95
CA ASN A 245 -8.16 -7.93 -14.90
C ASN A 245 -8.44 -7.10 -13.63
N MET A 246 -9.24 -7.60 -12.68
CA MET A 246 -9.50 -6.93 -11.42
C MET A 246 -8.47 -7.37 -10.38
N ILE A 247 -7.90 -6.41 -9.67
CA ILE A 247 -7.06 -6.67 -8.50
C ILE A 247 -7.96 -7.23 -7.38
N CYS A 248 -7.74 -8.46 -6.95
CA CYS A 248 -8.50 -9.12 -5.91
C CYS A 248 -7.66 -9.30 -4.65
N LEU A 249 -8.06 -8.63 -3.56
CA LEU A 249 -7.37 -8.66 -2.26
C LEU A 249 -8.15 -9.42 -1.20
N THR A 250 -9.38 -9.84 -1.49
CA THR A 250 -10.17 -10.73 -0.63
C THR A 250 -9.57 -12.14 -0.58
N GLU A 251 -9.97 -12.92 0.41
CA GLU A 251 -9.45 -14.26 0.67
C GLU A 251 -9.57 -15.21 -0.54
N ILE A 252 -8.55 -16.04 -0.78
CA ILE A 252 -8.61 -17.19 -1.70
C ILE A 252 -8.73 -18.47 -0.89
N TYR A 253 -9.65 -19.35 -1.29
CA TYR A 253 -9.67 -20.73 -0.83
C TYR A 253 -8.43 -21.48 -1.31
N LYS A 254 -7.54 -21.87 -0.39
CA LYS A 254 -6.43 -22.79 -0.69
C LYS A 254 -6.88 -24.24 -0.64
N THR A 255 -7.82 -24.55 0.25
CA THR A 255 -8.53 -25.84 0.36
C THR A 255 -9.98 -25.58 0.81
N LYS A 256 -10.83 -26.63 0.90
CA LYS A 256 -12.20 -26.52 1.43
C LYS A 256 -12.31 -25.87 2.81
N ILE A 257 -11.22 -25.84 3.59
CA ILE A 257 -11.21 -25.41 5.01
C ILE A 257 -10.20 -24.28 5.24
N ARG A 258 -9.23 -24.05 4.33
CA ARG A 258 -8.18 -23.03 4.51
C ARG A 258 -8.30 -21.91 3.49
N TYR A 259 -8.17 -20.69 4.00
CA TYR A 259 -8.15 -19.46 3.23
C TYR A 259 -6.78 -18.81 3.36
N VAL A 260 -6.33 -18.14 2.30
CA VAL A 260 -5.19 -17.23 2.35
C VAL A 260 -5.70 -15.81 2.18
N ASP A 261 -5.33 -14.98 3.13
CA ASP A 261 -5.67 -13.58 3.21
C ASP A 261 -4.68 -12.75 2.39
N ARG A 262 -5.00 -12.51 1.12
CA ARG A 262 -4.10 -11.80 0.20
C ARG A 262 -3.69 -10.41 0.71
N PHE A 263 -4.64 -9.70 1.31
CA PHE A 263 -4.41 -8.37 1.84
C PHE A 263 -3.44 -8.36 3.03
N GLN A 264 -3.75 -9.12 4.08
CA GLN A 264 -3.04 -9.02 5.35
C GLN A 264 -1.81 -9.92 5.41
N SER A 265 -1.96 -11.19 4.98
CA SER A 265 -0.89 -12.17 5.16
C SER A 265 0.30 -11.95 4.22
N ILE A 266 0.08 -11.25 3.10
CA ILE A 266 1.12 -10.98 2.10
C ILE A 266 1.43 -9.48 2.14
N LEU A 267 0.54 -8.64 1.60
CA LEU A 267 0.90 -7.25 1.31
C LEU A 267 1.13 -6.38 2.55
N LEU A 268 0.24 -6.45 3.55
CA LEU A 268 0.36 -5.61 4.76
C LEU A 268 1.56 -6.01 5.62
N TYR A 269 1.79 -7.32 5.79
CA TYR A 269 2.92 -7.82 6.57
C TYR A 269 4.26 -7.54 5.92
N ASP A 270 4.34 -7.57 4.59
CA ASP A 270 5.58 -7.20 3.90
C ASP A 270 5.93 -5.72 4.10
N LEU A 271 4.94 -4.81 4.06
CA LEU A 271 5.16 -3.39 4.38
C LEU A 271 5.67 -3.20 5.80
N ILE A 272 5.04 -3.85 6.78
CA ILE A 272 5.43 -3.73 8.20
C ILE A 272 6.83 -4.30 8.43
N SER A 273 7.11 -5.47 7.86
CA SER A 273 8.38 -6.17 8.03
C SER A 273 9.52 -5.37 7.40
N TYR A 274 9.31 -4.84 6.20
CA TYR A 274 10.31 -4.00 5.54
C TYR A 274 10.52 -2.66 6.26
N ALA A 275 9.46 -2.01 6.76
CA ALA A 275 9.60 -0.82 7.59
C ALA A 275 10.39 -1.10 8.89
N ASN A 276 10.14 -2.25 9.54
CA ASN A 276 10.88 -2.64 10.74
C ASN A 276 12.34 -2.98 10.43
N LEU A 277 12.62 -3.61 9.28
CA LEU A 277 13.97 -3.86 8.80
C LEU A 277 14.73 -2.54 8.61
N LEU A 278 14.12 -1.58 7.90
CA LEU A 278 14.70 -0.25 7.71
C LEU A 278 15.01 0.43 9.05
N LYS A 279 14.06 0.39 9.99
CA LYS A 279 14.24 0.90 11.36
C LYS A 279 15.47 0.29 12.04
N GLN A 280 15.58 -1.03 12.06
CA GLN A 280 16.67 -1.76 12.71
C GLN A 280 18.02 -1.43 12.07
N LEU A 281 18.12 -1.57 10.75
CA LEU A 281 19.37 -1.30 10.02
C LEU A 281 19.81 0.16 10.15
N THR A 282 18.86 1.10 10.24
CA THR A 282 19.17 2.52 10.46
C THR A 282 19.81 2.75 11.82
N ILE A 283 19.21 2.21 12.87
CA ILE A 283 19.74 2.31 14.25
C ILE A 283 21.13 1.68 14.32
N ASP A 284 21.28 0.45 13.83
CA ASP A 284 22.55 -0.27 13.87
C ASP A 284 23.66 0.48 13.13
N ASN A 285 23.37 1.04 11.95
CA ASN A 285 24.36 1.76 11.14
C ASN A 285 24.74 3.12 11.74
N LEU A 286 23.82 3.79 12.45
CA LEU A 286 24.13 5.03 13.16
C LEU A 286 24.96 4.79 14.42
N LEU A 287 24.72 3.69 15.14
CA LEU A 287 25.50 3.27 16.31
C LEU A 287 26.96 2.97 15.93
N ILE A 288 27.18 2.14 14.91
CA ILE A 288 28.54 1.75 14.45
C ILE A 288 29.36 2.97 13.99
N LYS A 289 28.72 4.01 13.46
CA LYS A 289 29.39 5.23 12.98
C LYS A 289 29.55 6.32 14.06
N SER A 290 29.13 6.03 15.30
CA SER A 290 29.30 6.91 16.45
C SER A 290 30.43 6.47 17.40
N GLU A 291 30.93 5.25 17.21
CA GLU A 291 32.17 4.71 17.79
C GLU A 291 33.36 5.01 16.88
#